data_AF-A0A4Y2PAG5-F1
#
_entry.id   AF-A0A4Y2PAG5-F1
#
_cell.length_a   1.000
_cell.length_b   1.000
_cell.length_c   1.000
_cell.angle_alpha   90.00
_cell.angle_beta   90.00
_cell.angle_gamma   90.00
#
_symmetry.space_group_name_H-M   'P 1'
#
loop_
_entity.id
_entity.type
_entity.pdbx_description
1 polymer ?
#
loop_
_entity_poly.entity_id
_entity_poly.type
_entity_poly.pdbx_seq_one_letter_code
_entity_poly.pdbx_strand_id
1 'polypeptide(L)'
;RTSDGKNVQSRRLCFVGCKPCSNAEKKFRTETDISVEALTMATENRWSLNEIQKAQLEDPDIRPILKMKLNSADRPSWQEIAHESPATKRYWAL
;
A
#
# COMPACT_ATOMS: atom_id res chain seq x y z
N ARG A 1 -22.23 44.47 2.32
CA ARG A 1 -20.76 44.34 2.42
C ARG A 1 -20.45 42.88 2.07
N THR A 2 -19.79 42.68 0.94
CA THR A 2 -19.36 41.41 0.35
C THR A 2 -18.44 40.62 1.29
N SER A 3 -18.57 39.29 1.31
CA SER A 3 -17.45 38.34 1.12
C SER A 3 -17.88 36.88 1.35
N ASP A 4 -17.64 36.07 0.32
CA ASP A 4 -17.07 34.71 0.35
C ASP A 4 -17.75 33.52 1.03
N GLY A 5 -17.58 32.38 0.35
CA GLY A 5 -17.43 31.09 1.01
C GLY A 5 -18.34 30.00 0.47
N LYS A 6 -17.87 29.32 -0.58
CA LYS A 6 -18.41 28.05 -1.09
C LYS A 6 -18.68 27.05 0.06
N ASN A 7 -19.96 26.89 0.37
CA ASN A 7 -20.63 25.70 0.88
C ASN A 7 -19.73 24.57 1.41
N VAL A 8 -19.37 24.72 2.68
CA VAL A 8 -19.08 23.63 3.61
C VAL A 8 -20.15 22.55 3.47
N GLN A 9 -19.72 21.32 3.21
CA GLN A 9 -20.58 20.14 3.16
C GLN A 9 -21.15 19.86 4.57
N SER A 10 -22.18 20.62 4.94
CA SER A 10 -22.98 20.37 6.12
C SER A 10 -23.77 19.08 5.88
N ARG A 11 -23.22 17.95 6.35
CA ARG A 11 -24.01 16.73 6.53
C ARG A 11 -25.02 17.04 7.64
N ARG A 12 -26.20 17.53 7.26
CA ARG A 12 -27.32 17.67 8.18
C ARG A 12 -27.58 16.30 8.81
N LEU A 13 -27.40 16.19 10.12
CA LEU A 13 -27.93 15.09 10.91
C LEU A 13 -29.45 15.19 10.79
N CYS A 14 -30.07 14.29 10.01
CA CYS A 14 -31.52 14.20 9.96
C CYS A 14 -32.03 13.89 11.38
N PHE A 15 -33.00 14.66 11.86
CA PHE A 15 -33.61 14.43 13.16
C PHE A 15 -34.42 13.13 13.17
N VAL A 16 -34.49 12.47 14.33
CA VAL A 16 -35.27 11.24 14.55
C VAL A 16 -36.75 11.55 14.31
N GLY A 17 -37.32 10.95 13.26
CA GLY A 17 -38.66 11.25 12.75
C GLY A 17 -38.69 11.70 11.29
N CYS A 18 -37.53 11.92 10.66
CA CYS A 18 -37.46 12.15 9.23
C CYS A 18 -37.95 10.91 8.47
N LYS A 19 -38.96 11.07 7.59
CA LYS A 19 -39.35 10.01 6.64
C LYS A 19 -38.12 9.55 5.86
N PRO A 20 -37.99 8.27 5.48
CA PRO A 20 -36.82 7.81 4.74
C PRO A 20 -36.62 8.68 3.51
N CYS A 21 -35.55 9.47 3.49
CA CYS A 21 -35.10 10.16 2.29
C CYS A 21 -34.67 9.05 1.32
N SER A 22 -35.58 8.62 0.47
CA SER A 22 -35.30 7.70 -0.62
C SER A 22 -34.41 8.42 -1.63
N ASN A 23 -33.10 8.48 -1.36
CA ASN A 23 -32.13 8.60 -2.43
C ASN A 23 -32.02 7.22 -3.06
N ALA A 24 -33.01 6.88 -3.89
CA ALA A 24 -32.86 5.80 -4.85
C ALA A 24 -31.91 6.26 -5.95
N GLU A 25 -30.60 6.29 -5.63
CA GLU A 25 -29.58 6.25 -6.66
C GLU A 25 -29.76 4.92 -7.39
N LYS A 26 -30.36 4.99 -8.59
CA LYS A 26 -30.32 3.88 -9.54
C LYS A 26 -28.86 3.68 -9.92
N LYS A 27 -28.16 2.84 -9.15
CA LYS A 27 -26.91 2.24 -9.60
C LYS A 27 -27.27 1.34 -10.76
N PHE A 28 -27.14 1.87 -11.98
CA PHE A 28 -26.98 0.98 -13.12
C PHE A 28 -25.75 0.13 -12.80
N ARG A 29 -25.98 -1.17 -12.64
CA ARG A 29 -24.93 -2.18 -12.54
C ARG A 29 -24.05 -2.04 -13.79
N THR A 30 -22.92 -1.36 -13.67
CA THR A 30 -21.69 -1.69 -14.41
C THR A 30 -20.87 -2.60 -13.49
N GLU A 31 -21.48 -3.72 -13.14
CA GLU A 31 -20.86 -4.78 -12.35
C GLU A 31 -20.77 -5.97 -13.31
N THR A 32 -19.57 -6.54 -13.46
CA THR A 32 -19.24 -7.70 -14.31
C THR A 32 -18.95 -7.47 -15.79
N ASP A 33 -17.87 -6.74 -16.08
CA ASP A 33 -16.95 -7.17 -17.17
C ASP A 33 -15.49 -6.71 -16.95
N ILE A 34 -15.28 -5.75 -16.05
CA ILE A 34 -13.94 -5.26 -15.69
C ILE A 34 -13.18 -6.26 -14.79
N SER A 35 -13.86 -7.25 -14.20
CA SER A 35 -13.26 -8.13 -13.18
C SER A 35 -12.45 -9.30 -13.75
N VAL A 36 -12.64 -9.67 -15.03
CA VAL A 36 -11.91 -10.79 -15.62
C VAL A 36 -10.67 -10.27 -16.35
N GLU A 37 -10.80 -9.25 -17.20
CA GLU A 37 -9.68 -8.69 -17.95
C GLU A 37 -8.64 -7.98 -17.06
N ALA A 38 -9.09 -7.22 -16.04
CA ALA A 38 -8.19 -6.61 -15.08
C ALA A 38 -7.50 -7.64 -14.17
N LEU A 39 -8.15 -8.78 -13.90
CA LEU A 39 -7.56 -9.88 -13.14
C LEU A 39 -6.52 -10.63 -13.98
N THR A 40 -6.80 -10.88 -15.25
CA THR A 40 -5.83 -11.50 -16.18
C THR A 40 -4.60 -10.62 -16.36
N MET A 41 -4.77 -9.32 -16.62
CA MET A 41 -3.65 -8.37 -16.70
C MET A 41 -2.85 -8.23 -15.39
N ALA A 42 -3.52 -8.30 -14.22
CA ALA A 42 -2.85 -8.25 -12.93
C ALA A 42 -2.11 -9.55 -12.59
N THR A 43 -2.41 -10.65 -13.27
CA THR A 43 -1.76 -11.95 -13.07
C THR A 43 -0.56 -12.13 -14.00
N GLU A 44 -0.63 -11.59 -15.22
CA GLU A 44 0.45 -11.67 -16.22
C GLU A 44 1.68 -10.82 -15.85
N ASN A 45 1.51 -9.73 -15.09
CA ASN A 45 2.61 -8.85 -14.65
C ASN A 45 3.03 -9.09 -13.18
N ARG A 46 2.55 -10.17 -12.56
CA ARG A 46 2.86 -10.45 -11.15
C ARG A 46 4.04 -11.40 -11.07
N TRP A 47 5.19 -10.86 -10.67
CA TRP A 47 6.32 -11.71 -10.28
C TRP A 47 5.85 -12.70 -9.21
N SER A 48 6.21 -13.96 -9.42
CA SER A 48 6.05 -14.99 -8.40
C SER A 48 6.87 -14.63 -7.17
N LEU A 49 6.47 -15.15 -6.01
CA LEU A 49 7.23 -14.95 -4.77
C LEU A 49 8.69 -15.41 -4.92
N ASN A 50 8.92 -16.48 -5.69
CA ASN A 50 10.25 -17.00 -5.98
C ASN A 50 11.07 -15.99 -6.80
N GLU A 51 10.50 -15.38 -7.83
CA GLU A 51 11.19 -14.34 -8.62
C GLU A 51 11.52 -13.11 -7.79
N ILE A 52 10.60 -12.66 -6.93
CA ILE A 52 10.86 -11.56 -5.99
C ILE A 52 12.00 -11.92 -5.04
N GLN A 53 11.97 -13.12 -4.45
CA GLN A 53 13.00 -13.56 -3.52
C GLN A 53 14.37 -13.67 -4.20
N LYS A 54 14.43 -14.18 -5.44
CA LYS A 54 15.67 -14.22 -6.22
C LYS A 54 16.20 -12.82 -6.52
N ALA A 55 15.35 -11.92 -7.01
CA ALA A 55 15.78 -10.56 -7.33
C ALA A 55 16.30 -9.81 -6.08
N GLN A 56 15.68 -10.00 -4.92
CA GLN A 56 16.17 -9.43 -3.67
C GLN A 56 17.51 -10.03 -3.22
N LEU A 57 17.78 -11.30 -3.55
CA LEU A 57 19.08 -11.94 -3.29
C LEU A 57 20.16 -11.53 -4.30
N GLU A 58 19.78 -11.12 -5.50
CA GLU A 58 20.71 -10.58 -6.50
C GLU A 58 21.10 -9.13 -6.19
N ASP A 59 20.18 -8.38 -5.59
CA ASP A 59 20.42 -7.01 -5.16
C ASP A 59 21.50 -6.95 -4.06
N PRO A 60 22.64 -6.25 -4.28
CA PRO A 60 23.75 -6.20 -3.34
C PRO A 60 23.44 -5.43 -2.05
N ASP A 61 22.44 -4.53 -2.07
CA ASP A 61 22.01 -3.74 -0.92
C ASP A 61 20.94 -4.48 -0.10
N ILE A 62 20.09 -5.29 -0.74
CA ILE A 62 19.03 -6.03 -0.06
C ILE A 62 19.51 -7.40 0.45
N ARG A 63 20.40 -8.08 -0.30
CA ARG A 63 20.92 -9.40 0.08
C ARG A 63 21.51 -9.44 1.50
N PRO A 64 22.35 -8.48 1.96
CA PRO A 64 22.88 -8.49 3.32
C PRO A 64 21.80 -8.40 4.38
N ILE A 65 20.77 -7.56 4.15
CA ILE A 65 19.63 -7.39 5.06
C ILE A 65 18.87 -8.71 5.22
N LEU A 66 18.57 -9.40 4.11
CA LEU A 66 17.89 -10.69 4.14
C LEU A 66 18.70 -11.77 4.86
N LYS A 67 20.02 -11.84 4.59
CA LYS A 67 20.91 -12.80 5.26
C LYS A 67 20.92 -12.58 6.77
N MET A 68 21.08 -11.33 7.22
CA MET A 68 21.11 -11.01 8.64
C MET A 68 19.80 -11.40 9.33
N LYS A 69 18.65 -11.07 8.72
CA LYS A 69 17.31 -11.45 9.23
C LYS A 69 17.07 -12.96 9.28
N LEU A 70 17.66 -13.71 8.37
CA LEU A 70 17.52 -15.17 8.34
C LEU A 70 18.42 -15.83 9.39
N ASN A 71 19.61 -15.27 9.62
CA ASN A 71 20.61 -15.81 10.53
C ASN A 71 20.34 -15.45 12.00
N SER A 72 19.66 -14.32 12.27
CA SER A 72 19.30 -13.88 13.63
C SER A 72 18.01 -13.07 13.62
N ALA A 73 17.21 -13.22 14.68
CA ALA A 73 16.05 -12.36 14.93
C ALA A 73 16.48 -10.97 15.43
N ASP A 74 17.69 -10.87 15.98
CA ASP A 74 18.21 -9.64 16.59
C ASP A 74 18.94 -8.76 15.58
N ARG A 75 18.97 -7.46 15.90
CA ARG A 75 19.68 -6.46 15.10
C ARG A 75 21.20 -6.74 15.12
N PRO A 76 21.87 -6.75 13.96
CA PRO A 76 23.31 -6.94 13.87
C PRO A 76 24.07 -5.79 14.54
N SER A 77 25.32 -6.05 14.93
CA SER A 77 26.17 -5.05 15.57
C SER A 77 26.49 -3.90 14.62
N TRP A 78 26.79 -2.72 15.18
CA TRP A 78 27.20 -1.58 14.36
C TRP A 78 28.47 -1.83 13.56
N GLN A 79 29.39 -2.65 14.08
CA GLN A 79 30.61 -3.00 13.37
C GLN A 79 30.31 -3.81 12.12
N GLU A 80 29.42 -4.81 12.20
CA GLU A 80 28.98 -5.59 11.04
C GLU A 80 28.28 -4.71 10.01
N ILE A 81 27.41 -3.80 10.45
CA ILE A 81 26.70 -2.86 9.56
C ILE A 81 27.66 -1.83 8.93
N ALA A 82 28.73 -1.43 9.62
CA ALA A 82 29.65 -0.39 9.17
C ALA A 82 30.40 -0.75 7.88
N HIS A 83 30.56 -2.04 7.59
CA HIS A 83 31.21 -2.51 6.37
C HIS A 83 30.25 -2.65 5.18
N GLU A 84 28.94 -2.57 5.42
CA GLU A 84 27.92 -2.73 4.38
C GLU A 84 27.65 -1.46 3.58
N SER A 85 26.82 -1.56 2.54
CA SER A 85 26.47 -0.43 1.69
C SER A 85 25.69 0.67 2.45
N PRO A 86 25.67 1.91 1.93
CA PRO A 86 24.89 2.99 2.53
C PRO A 86 23.38 2.67 2.65
N ALA A 87 22.82 1.90 1.71
CA ALA A 87 21.42 1.51 1.75
C ALA A 87 21.15 0.52 2.89
N THR A 88 21.98 -0.52 3.03
CA THR A 88 21.93 -1.47 4.15
C THR A 88 22.07 -0.76 5.50
N LYS A 89 23.00 0.19 5.60
CA LYS A 89 23.20 1.01 6.81
C LYS A 89 21.95 1.81 7.19
N ARG A 90 21.31 2.45 6.20
CA ARG A 90 20.09 3.24 6.41
C ARG A 90 18.93 2.37 6.91
N TYR A 91 18.79 1.15 6.40
CA TYR A 91 17.76 0.23 6.84
C TYR A 91 17.81 -0.03 8.35
N TRP A 92 19.03 -0.23 8.88
CA TRP A 92 19.24 -0.51 10.31
C TRP A 92 19.30 0.74 11.20
N ALA A 93 19.39 1.93 10.62
CA ALA A 93 19.42 3.19 11.39
C ALA A 93 18.04 3.65 11.88
N LEU A 94 16.95 3.02 11.39
CA LEU A 94 15.56 3.21 11.84
C LEU A 94 15.30 2.47 13.16
#